data_AF-A0A1B6IUS5-F1
#
_entry.id   AF-A0A1B6IUS5-F1
#
_cell.length_a   1.000
_cell.length_b   1.000
_cell.length_c   1.000
_cell.angle_alpha   90.00
_cell.angle_beta   90.00
_cell.angle_gamma   90.00
#
_symmetry.space_group_name_H-M   'P 1'
#
loop_
_entity.id
_entity.type
_entity.pdbx_description
1 polymer ?
#
loop_
_entity_poly.entity_id
_entity_poly.type
_entity_poly.pdbx_seq_one_letter_code
_entity_poly.pdbx_strand_id
1 'polypeptide(L)'
;MDHEDTEKGKALPSDGESVQGPQTPSDKSVADALIPQNSRAMICSSTIIWKEISTVSFWEPSCPPIVSREEWGARLPKKRQDLTTPVPLVIIHHTYSPPACHSLEDCKKALVEIQNFHMNDRGWDDIAYNFLVGDEYLFMGRGWQTVGAHAKGFNNNSIGICFIGDYREEIPSPRMLILGSALIKFGIDNHFISANYKLIGHRQVRNTECPGEAFYNVIKTASSWGPMDNSPPPSNVTGNQGGS
;
A
#
# COMPACT_ATOMS: atom_id res chain seq x y z
N MET A 1 53.51 12.37 -28.63
CA MET A 1 52.26 12.91 -29.22
C MET A 1 51.27 13.22 -28.10
N ASP A 2 51.73 13.84 -27.01
CA ASP A 2 51.63 15.28 -26.75
C ASP A 2 50.50 16.00 -27.51
N HIS A 3 49.51 16.46 -26.76
CA HIS A 3 49.13 17.88 -26.74
C HIS A 3 48.40 18.21 -25.43
N GLU A 4 49.16 18.81 -24.52
CA GLU A 4 48.72 19.83 -23.57
C GLU A 4 48.49 21.16 -24.31
N ASP A 5 47.58 22.00 -23.80
CA ASP A 5 47.70 23.46 -23.60
C ASP A 5 46.34 23.97 -23.03
N THR A 6 46.18 24.33 -21.74
CA THR A 6 46.41 25.65 -21.06
C THR A 6 45.77 26.86 -21.77
N GLU A 7 45.14 27.88 -21.16
CA GLU A 7 45.17 28.45 -19.81
C GLU A 7 44.13 29.60 -19.62
N LYS A 8 43.91 30.01 -18.36
CA LYS A 8 43.54 31.36 -17.83
C LYS A 8 42.12 31.92 -18.11
N GLY A 9 41.34 32.46 -17.16
CA GLY A 9 41.59 32.97 -15.80
C GLY A 9 41.20 34.46 -15.71
N LYS A 10 40.27 34.86 -14.82
CA LYS A 10 40.21 36.20 -14.18
C LYS A 10 39.17 36.29 -13.04
N ALA A 11 39.55 37.04 -12.01
CA ALA A 11 38.94 37.14 -10.68
C ALA A 11 38.09 38.42 -10.46
N LEU A 12 37.44 38.45 -9.28
CA LEU A 12 36.57 39.45 -8.61
C LEU A 12 37.16 40.88 -8.42
N PRO A 13 36.32 41.87 -8.02
CA PRO A 13 36.19 42.31 -6.60
C PRO A 13 34.70 42.45 -6.13
N SER A 14 34.30 42.20 -4.86
CA SER A 14 34.34 43.03 -3.62
C SER A 14 33.60 44.39 -3.78
N ASP A 15 32.67 44.87 -2.94
CA ASP A 15 32.53 44.93 -1.47
C ASP A 15 31.08 45.28 -1.04
N GLY A 16 30.74 45.10 0.25
CA GLY A 16 29.67 45.89 0.91
C GLY A 16 28.88 45.22 2.05
N GLU A 17 29.42 45.23 3.27
CA GLU A 17 28.75 44.88 4.53
C GLU A 17 27.65 45.88 4.96
N SER A 18 26.62 45.40 5.68
CA SER A 18 26.24 45.98 6.98
C SER A 18 25.26 45.07 7.75
N VAL A 19 25.60 44.80 9.02
CA VAL A 19 24.82 44.08 10.04
C VAL A 19 23.95 45.04 10.83
N GLN A 20 22.71 44.67 11.16
CA GLN A 20 22.00 45.14 12.37
C GLN A 20 20.88 44.16 12.79
N GLY A 21 20.79 43.92 14.11
CA GLY A 21 20.00 42.88 14.78
C GLY A 21 18.50 43.15 14.97
N PRO A 22 17.84 42.41 15.88
CA PRO A 22 16.42 42.05 15.76
C PRO A 22 15.48 43.04 16.45
N GLN A 23 14.30 43.28 15.84
CA GLN A 23 13.14 43.86 16.52
C GLN A 23 11.85 43.21 16.00
N THR A 24 11.06 42.67 16.92
CA THR A 24 9.66 42.28 16.74
C THR A 24 8.76 43.53 16.70
N PRO A 25 7.61 43.44 16.03
CA PRO A 25 6.40 43.89 16.72
C PRO A 25 5.17 42.98 16.52
N SER A 26 4.31 43.12 17.52
CA SER A 26 3.02 42.51 17.83
C SER A 26 1.89 42.65 16.79
N ASP A 27 1.04 41.62 16.77
CA ASP A 27 -0.42 41.58 16.53
C ASP A 27 -1.10 42.58 15.58
N LYS A 28 -1.85 42.03 14.61
CA LYS A 28 -3.32 42.21 14.48
C LYS A 28 -3.94 41.32 13.39
N SER A 29 -5.23 41.09 13.58
CA SER A 29 -6.11 40.05 13.04
C SER A 29 -6.56 40.23 11.58
N VAL A 30 -7.33 39.20 11.15
CA VAL A 30 -8.31 39.07 10.06
C VAL A 30 -7.82 38.60 8.69
N ALA A 31 -8.17 37.35 8.35
CA ALA A 31 -8.95 37.03 7.16
C ALA A 31 -9.47 35.59 7.27
N ASP A 32 -10.77 35.46 7.52
CA ASP A 32 -11.54 34.25 7.24
C ASP A 32 -11.43 33.94 5.74
N ALA A 33 -10.81 32.81 5.41
CA ALA A 33 -10.84 32.24 4.07
C ALA A 33 -11.58 30.90 4.12
N LEU A 34 -12.76 30.94 3.53
CA LEU A 34 -13.75 29.86 3.39
C LEU A 34 -13.12 28.58 2.84
N ILE A 35 -13.27 27.47 3.58
CA ILE A 35 -13.04 26.11 3.08
C ILE A 35 -14.24 25.71 2.21
N PRO A 36 -14.07 25.30 0.94
CA PRO A 36 -15.17 24.74 0.16
C PRO A 36 -15.54 23.36 0.72
N GLN A 37 -16.78 23.23 1.19
CA GLN A 37 -17.36 21.93 1.50
C GLN A 37 -17.71 21.21 0.21
N ASN A 38 -16.92 20.21 -0.19
CA ASN A 38 -17.43 19.04 -0.90
C ASN A 38 -16.42 17.90 -0.99
N SER A 39 -16.23 17.18 0.12
CA SER A 39 -15.69 15.82 0.10
C SER A 39 -16.39 15.05 1.20
N ARG A 40 -17.30 14.14 0.82
CA ARG A 40 -17.87 13.15 1.74
C ARG A 40 -16.77 12.15 2.13
N ALA A 41 -15.88 12.56 3.02
CA ALA A 41 -15.16 11.62 3.86
C ALA A 41 -16.21 10.97 4.78
N MET A 42 -16.40 9.66 4.65
CA MET A 42 -17.24 8.91 5.59
C MET A 42 -16.70 9.14 7.00
N ILE A 43 -17.54 9.74 7.84
CA ILE A 43 -17.22 10.06 9.23
C ILE A 43 -17.19 8.73 10.00
N CYS A 44 -16.00 8.26 10.38
CA CYS A 44 -15.86 7.23 11.40
C CYS A 44 -16.34 7.83 12.74
N SER A 45 -17.49 7.38 13.22
CA SER A 45 -18.05 7.84 14.50
C SER A 45 -17.21 7.33 15.66
N SER A 46 -16.56 8.24 16.38
CA SER A 46 -15.85 7.95 17.63
C SER A 46 -16.74 8.32 18.81
N THR A 47 -17.31 7.33 19.51
CA THR A 47 -17.89 7.59 20.83
C THR A 47 -16.75 7.62 21.84
N ILE A 48 -16.40 8.81 22.33
CA ILE A 48 -15.40 9.03 23.36
C ILE A 48 -16.03 8.75 24.72
N ILE A 49 -15.55 7.73 25.44
CA ILE A 49 -15.75 7.59 26.88
C ILE A 49 -14.36 7.70 27.51
N TRP A 50 -14.09 8.82 28.17
CA TRP A 50 -12.90 8.97 29.01
C TRP A 50 -13.17 8.38 30.39
N LYS A 51 -12.35 7.40 30.80
CA LYS A 51 -11.89 7.29 32.18
C LYS A 51 -10.48 6.74 32.17
N GLU A 52 -9.62 7.39 32.94
CA GLU A 52 -8.16 7.21 33.02
C GLU A 52 -7.71 5.75 33.08
N ILE A 53 -6.57 5.45 32.43
CA ILE A 53 -5.46 4.64 32.96
C ILE A 53 -4.29 4.73 31.97
N SER A 54 -3.09 4.94 32.52
CA SER A 54 -1.80 4.82 31.85
C SER A 54 -1.59 3.40 31.30
N THR A 55 -1.71 3.24 30.00
CA THR A 55 -0.87 2.35 29.18
C THR A 55 -0.88 2.97 27.79
N VAL A 56 0.25 3.01 27.11
CA VAL A 56 0.27 3.36 25.69
C VAL A 56 -0.61 2.35 24.95
N SER A 57 -1.85 2.75 24.71
CA SER A 57 -2.76 2.01 23.87
C SER A 57 -2.21 2.12 22.46
N PHE A 58 -1.58 1.05 21.98
CA PHE A 58 -1.41 0.84 20.56
C PHE A 58 -2.81 0.63 19.98
N TRP A 59 -3.51 1.74 19.73
CA TRP A 59 -4.75 1.74 18.98
C TRP A 59 -4.36 1.31 17.57
N GLU A 60 -4.62 0.05 17.23
CA GLU A 60 -4.70 -0.34 15.83
C GLU A 60 -5.83 0.51 15.24
N PRO A 61 -5.53 1.44 14.30
CA PRO A 61 -6.58 2.26 13.74
C PRO A 61 -7.55 1.33 13.03
N SER A 62 -8.81 1.31 13.50
CA SER A 62 -9.88 0.53 12.87
C SER A 62 -10.10 0.93 11.40
N CYS A 63 -9.60 2.11 11.01
CA CYS A 63 -9.49 2.60 9.66
C CYS A 63 -8.10 3.24 9.47
N PRO A 64 -7.09 2.49 8.96
CA PRO A 64 -5.79 3.08 8.70
C PRO A 64 -5.93 4.12 7.57
N PRO A 65 -5.25 5.29 7.66
CA PRO A 65 -5.26 6.25 6.56
C PRO A 65 -4.63 5.60 5.31
N ILE A 66 -5.40 5.55 4.22
CA ILE A 66 -4.97 5.00 2.93
C ILE A 66 -4.68 6.16 1.99
N VAL A 67 -3.45 6.25 1.52
CA VAL A 67 -3.08 7.16 0.43
C VAL A 67 -3.78 6.69 -0.84
N SER A 68 -4.68 7.53 -1.34
CA SER A 68 -5.50 7.25 -2.51
C SER A 68 -4.66 7.23 -3.79
N ARG A 69 -5.25 6.67 -4.85
CA ARG A 69 -4.66 6.62 -6.18
C ARG A 69 -4.25 8.00 -6.72
N GLU A 70 -5.10 9.00 -6.50
CA GLU A 70 -4.82 10.37 -6.94
C GLU A 70 -3.63 10.95 -6.16
N GLU A 71 -3.62 10.77 -4.84
CA GLU A 71 -2.57 11.30 -3.98
C GLU A 71 -1.18 10.76 -4.30
N TRP A 72 -1.04 9.48 -4.67
CA TRP A 72 0.25 8.91 -5.08
C TRP A 72 0.61 9.12 -6.56
N GLY A 73 -0.26 9.75 -7.35
CA GLY A 73 0.00 10.04 -8.76
C GLY A 73 -0.24 8.84 -9.68
N ALA A 74 -1.19 7.98 -9.35
CA ALA A 74 -1.55 6.83 -10.19
C ALA A 74 -2.04 7.28 -11.56
N ARG A 75 -1.55 6.64 -12.62
CA ARG A 75 -2.24 6.73 -13.92
C ARG A 75 -3.58 5.98 -13.88
N LEU A 76 -4.45 6.35 -14.81
CA LEU A 76 -5.73 5.68 -15.00
C LEU A 76 -5.50 4.23 -15.45
N PRO A 77 -6.28 3.27 -14.93
CA PRO A 77 -6.23 1.89 -15.39
C PRO A 77 -6.79 1.79 -16.82
N LYS A 78 -6.24 0.90 -17.65
CA LYS A 78 -6.75 0.65 -19.01
C LYS A 78 -8.15 0.02 -18.99
N LYS A 79 -8.39 -0.88 -18.03
CA LYS A 79 -9.66 -1.57 -17.80
C LYS A 79 -9.83 -1.87 -16.31
N ARG A 80 -11.08 -2.04 -15.89
CA ARG A 80 -11.45 -2.54 -14.55
C ARG A 80 -12.39 -3.72 -14.70
N GLN A 81 -12.22 -4.70 -13.83
CA GLN A 81 -13.14 -5.82 -13.67
C GLN A 81 -13.55 -5.86 -12.21
N ASP A 82 -14.86 -5.95 -11.97
CA ASP A 82 -15.41 -5.96 -10.61
C ASP A 82 -15.04 -7.24 -9.87
N LEU A 83 -14.70 -7.08 -8.60
CA LEU A 83 -14.42 -8.18 -7.68
C LEU A 83 -15.64 -8.44 -6.81
N THR A 84 -16.12 -9.67 -6.79
CA THR A 84 -17.20 -10.08 -5.89
C THR A 84 -16.68 -10.21 -4.46
N THR A 85 -17.26 -9.44 -3.54
CA THR A 85 -16.93 -9.44 -2.11
C THR A 85 -18.09 -10.00 -1.27
N PRO A 86 -17.83 -10.57 -0.07
CA PRO A 86 -16.52 -10.70 0.59
C PRO A 86 -15.62 -11.76 -0.07
N VAL A 87 -14.33 -11.45 -0.23
CA VAL A 87 -13.37 -12.44 -0.73
C VAL A 87 -12.99 -13.45 0.36
N PRO A 88 -12.76 -14.73 0.00
CA PRO A 88 -12.29 -15.75 0.94
C PRO A 88 -10.78 -15.71 1.20
N LEU A 89 -9.98 -15.00 0.40
CA LEU A 89 -8.52 -15.06 0.46
C LEU A 89 -7.88 -13.67 0.57
N VAL A 90 -6.83 -13.60 1.38
CA VAL A 90 -5.85 -12.51 1.38
C VAL A 90 -4.49 -13.10 1.01
N ILE A 91 -3.86 -12.57 -0.03
CA ILE A 91 -2.57 -13.06 -0.52
C ILE A 91 -1.51 -12.00 -0.25
N ILE A 92 -0.50 -12.36 0.54
CA ILE A 92 0.62 -11.51 0.89
C ILE A 92 1.73 -11.64 -0.14
N HIS A 93 2.23 -10.48 -0.57
CA HIS A 93 3.34 -10.32 -1.50
C HIS A 93 4.43 -9.45 -0.90
N HIS A 94 5.62 -9.57 -1.49
CA HIS A 94 6.63 -8.51 -1.45
C HIS A 94 6.89 -7.98 -2.86
N THR A 95 7.51 -6.82 -3.00
CA THR A 95 7.92 -6.33 -4.33
C THR A 95 9.18 -7.03 -4.82
N TYR A 96 10.09 -7.41 -3.91
CA TYR A 96 11.49 -7.73 -4.17
C TYR A 96 12.27 -6.53 -4.75
N SER A 97 11.75 -5.96 -5.84
CA SER A 97 12.17 -4.68 -6.41
C SER A 97 10.91 -3.88 -6.78
N PRO A 98 10.81 -2.58 -6.43
CA PRO A 98 11.82 -1.75 -5.74
C PRO A 98 12.04 -2.16 -4.27
N PRO A 99 13.16 -1.73 -3.66
CA PRO A 99 13.44 -1.97 -2.23
C PRO A 99 12.45 -1.20 -1.34
N ALA A 100 12.55 -1.41 -0.02
CA ALA A 100 11.73 -0.71 0.94
C ALA A 100 11.85 0.82 0.80
N CYS A 101 10.74 1.50 1.05
CA CYS A 101 10.64 2.95 0.97
C CYS A 101 10.28 3.51 2.34
N HIS A 102 10.91 4.63 2.72
CA HIS A 102 10.86 5.15 4.08
C HIS A 102 10.11 6.47 4.21
N SER A 103 10.08 7.29 3.16
CA SER A 103 9.33 8.54 3.12
C SER A 103 8.09 8.42 2.22
N LEU A 104 7.08 9.27 2.45
CA LEU A 104 5.88 9.30 1.61
C LEU A 104 6.24 9.48 0.13
N GLU A 105 7.14 10.41 -0.17
CA GLU A 105 7.52 10.71 -1.56
C GLU A 105 8.32 9.57 -2.21
N ASP A 106 9.19 8.88 -1.47
CA ASP A 106 9.91 7.72 -2.00
C ASP A 106 8.96 6.55 -2.25
N CYS A 107 8.00 6.32 -1.35
CA CYS A 107 6.98 5.31 -1.57
C CYS A 107 6.09 5.62 -2.77
N LYS A 108 5.71 6.89 -2.97
CA LYS A 108 4.93 7.31 -4.15
C LYS A 108 5.71 7.05 -5.44
N LYS A 109 7.02 7.34 -5.48
CA LYS A 109 7.89 7.00 -6.62
C LYS A 109 7.95 5.49 -6.86
N ALA A 110 8.11 4.69 -5.80
CA ALA A 110 8.10 3.23 -5.90
C ALA A 110 6.77 2.70 -6.47
N LEU A 111 5.62 3.23 -6.04
CA LEU A 111 4.32 2.87 -6.61
C LEU A 111 4.20 3.21 -8.09
N VAL A 112 4.67 4.40 -8.50
CA VAL A 112 4.67 4.82 -9.91
C VAL A 112 5.57 3.91 -10.75
N GLU A 113 6.75 3.54 -10.25
CA GLU A 113 7.66 2.59 -10.91
C GLU A 113 6.99 1.22 -11.10
N ILE A 114 6.41 0.67 -10.03
CA ILE A 114 5.70 -0.62 -10.07
C ILE A 114 4.53 -0.56 -11.06
N GLN A 115 3.73 0.51 -11.04
CA GLN A 115 2.61 0.67 -11.96
C GLN A 115 3.08 0.78 -13.42
N ASN A 116 4.14 1.55 -13.68
CA ASN A 116 4.71 1.69 -15.02
C ASN A 116 5.24 0.37 -15.55
N PHE A 117 6.01 -0.37 -14.75
CA PHE A 117 6.49 -1.71 -15.11
C PHE A 117 5.32 -2.66 -15.43
N HIS A 118 4.29 -2.69 -14.59
CA HIS A 118 3.12 -3.53 -14.82
C HIS A 118 2.35 -3.15 -16.09
N MET A 119 2.16 -1.86 -16.37
CA MET A 119 1.33 -1.41 -17.49
C MET A 119 2.07 -1.33 -18.82
N ASN A 120 3.32 -0.89 -18.81
CA ASN A 120 4.13 -0.71 -20.01
C ASN A 120 4.78 -2.04 -20.41
N ASP A 121 5.48 -2.67 -19.47
CA ASP A 121 6.38 -3.79 -19.80
C ASP A 121 5.64 -5.14 -19.76
N ARG A 122 4.71 -5.30 -18.80
CA ARG A 122 3.85 -6.50 -18.72
C ARG A 122 2.53 -6.36 -19.47
N GLY A 123 2.20 -5.16 -19.96
CA GLY A 123 0.97 -4.90 -20.71
C GLY A 123 -0.31 -4.98 -19.89
N TRP A 124 -0.24 -5.01 -18.55
CA TRP A 124 -1.41 -5.15 -17.68
C TRP A 124 -2.28 -3.89 -17.68
N ASP A 125 -3.50 -4.04 -17.17
CA ASP A 125 -4.46 -2.94 -17.10
C ASP A 125 -4.13 -1.90 -16.03
N ASP A 126 -3.41 -2.31 -14.98
CA ASP A 126 -3.04 -1.48 -13.84
C ASP A 126 -1.96 -2.18 -12.99
N ILE A 127 -1.47 -1.52 -11.94
CA ILE A 127 -0.68 -2.13 -10.86
C ILE A 127 -1.34 -3.43 -10.38
N ALA A 128 -0.57 -4.50 -10.17
CA ALA A 128 -1.16 -5.83 -9.95
C ALA A 128 -1.88 -6.02 -8.61
N TYR A 129 -1.46 -5.29 -7.57
CA TYR A 129 -1.90 -5.50 -6.20
C TYR A 129 -3.11 -4.63 -5.87
N ASN A 130 -3.96 -5.10 -4.97
CA ASN A 130 -5.10 -4.33 -4.46
C ASN A 130 -4.63 -3.22 -3.53
N PHE A 131 -3.65 -3.52 -2.67
CA PHE A 131 -3.05 -2.57 -1.74
C PHE A 131 -1.54 -2.77 -1.66
N LEU A 132 -0.83 -1.70 -1.32
CA LEU A 132 0.61 -1.73 -1.07
C LEU A 132 0.93 -1.10 0.28
N VAL A 133 1.91 -1.65 0.98
CA VAL A 133 2.38 -1.18 2.29
C VAL A 133 3.82 -0.72 2.14
N GLY A 134 4.08 0.55 2.43
CA GLY A 134 5.42 1.08 2.71
C GLY A 134 5.61 1.23 4.22
N ASP A 135 6.79 1.65 4.68
CA ASP A 135 7.13 1.63 6.12
C ASP A 135 6.07 2.27 7.02
N GLU A 136 5.70 3.52 6.72
CA GLU A 136 4.74 4.30 7.51
C GLU A 136 3.40 4.51 6.82
N TYR A 137 3.23 3.98 5.59
CA TYR A 137 2.16 4.39 4.69
C TYR A 137 1.48 3.19 4.03
N LEU A 138 0.16 3.27 3.95
CA LEU A 138 -0.69 2.31 3.27
C LEU A 138 -1.27 2.95 2.01
N PHE A 139 -1.18 2.27 0.86
CA PHE A 139 -1.54 2.82 -0.44
C PHE A 139 -2.60 2.00 -1.13
N MET A 140 -3.54 2.70 -1.78
CA MET A 140 -4.54 2.06 -2.64
C MET A 140 -3.93 1.70 -4.00
N GLY A 141 -3.85 0.40 -4.30
CA GLY A 141 -3.58 -0.11 -5.64
C GLY A 141 -4.89 -0.19 -6.43
N ARG A 142 -5.32 -1.40 -6.80
CA ARG A 142 -6.64 -1.62 -7.42
C ARG A 142 -7.82 -1.44 -6.45
N GLY A 143 -7.57 -1.44 -5.15
CA GLY A 143 -8.59 -1.24 -4.12
C GLY A 143 -9.47 -2.47 -3.88
N TRP A 144 -10.57 -2.27 -3.16
CA TRP A 144 -11.41 -3.35 -2.60
C TRP A 144 -12.30 -4.07 -3.61
N GLN A 145 -12.72 -3.39 -4.68
CA GLN A 145 -13.79 -3.86 -5.56
C GLN A 145 -13.31 -4.17 -6.98
N THR A 146 -12.00 -4.27 -7.20
CA THR A 146 -11.43 -4.53 -8.53
C THR A 146 -10.50 -5.74 -8.49
N VAL A 147 -10.66 -6.64 -9.47
CA VAL A 147 -9.85 -7.85 -9.64
C VAL A 147 -8.37 -7.50 -9.80
N GLY A 148 -7.53 -8.22 -9.04
CA GLY A 148 -6.07 -8.11 -9.06
C GLY A 148 -5.41 -8.66 -10.34
N ALA A 149 -4.09 -8.55 -10.43
CA ALA A 149 -3.25 -9.32 -11.37
C ALA A 149 -2.04 -9.96 -10.67
N HIS A 150 -2.13 -10.18 -9.36
CA HIS A 150 -1.01 -10.57 -8.50
C HIS A 150 -0.83 -12.09 -8.34
N ALA A 151 -1.88 -12.90 -8.53
CA ALA A 151 -1.84 -14.36 -8.40
C ALA A 151 -2.76 -15.03 -9.43
N LYS A 152 -2.18 -15.52 -10.54
CA LYS A 152 -2.94 -16.19 -11.61
C LYS A 152 -3.75 -17.37 -11.06
N GLY A 153 -5.06 -17.37 -11.32
CA GLY A 153 -6.02 -18.36 -10.81
C GLY A 153 -6.76 -17.95 -9.53
N PHE A 154 -6.29 -16.89 -8.85
CA PHE A 154 -6.84 -16.43 -7.57
C PHE A 154 -7.20 -14.93 -7.56
N ASN A 155 -6.92 -14.20 -8.65
CA ASN A 155 -7.17 -12.75 -8.73
C ASN A 155 -8.64 -12.36 -8.52
N ASN A 156 -9.59 -13.23 -8.87
CA ASN A 156 -11.03 -12.96 -8.82
C ASN A 156 -11.70 -13.37 -7.51
N ASN A 157 -10.95 -13.92 -6.55
CA ASN A 157 -11.45 -14.35 -5.25
C ASN A 157 -10.47 -14.01 -4.12
N SER A 158 -9.61 -13.01 -4.32
CA SER A 158 -8.65 -12.59 -3.31
C SER A 158 -8.35 -11.09 -3.35
N ILE A 159 -7.86 -10.59 -2.22
CA ILE A 159 -7.20 -9.28 -2.10
C ILE A 159 -5.69 -9.51 -1.99
N GLY A 160 -4.94 -8.93 -2.92
CA GLY A 160 -3.47 -8.94 -2.89
C GLY A 160 -2.91 -7.73 -2.15
N ILE A 161 -2.16 -7.98 -1.08
CA ILE A 161 -1.47 -6.94 -0.29
C ILE A 161 0.03 -7.12 -0.51
N CYS A 162 0.70 -6.10 -1.04
CA CYS A 162 2.12 -6.15 -1.33
C CYS A 162 2.92 -5.24 -0.40
N PHE A 163 3.88 -5.80 0.32
CA PHE A 163 4.80 -5.06 1.15
C PHE A 163 6.00 -4.64 0.29
N ILE A 164 6.27 -3.34 0.21
CA ILE A 164 7.32 -2.78 -0.63
C ILE A 164 8.66 -3.07 0.05
N GLY A 165 9.46 -3.96 -0.55
CA GLY A 165 10.75 -4.40 -0.05
C GLY A 165 11.12 -5.81 -0.49
N ASP A 166 12.33 -6.23 -0.09
CA ASP A 166 12.80 -7.61 -0.16
C ASP A 166 12.81 -8.21 1.24
N TYR A 167 12.08 -9.31 1.41
CA TYR A 167 11.87 -9.96 2.71
C TYR A 167 12.23 -11.45 2.67
N ARG A 168 13.19 -11.80 1.82
CA ARG A 168 13.77 -13.14 1.79
C ARG A 168 14.50 -13.42 3.09
N GLU A 169 15.29 -12.46 3.56
CA GLU A 169 16.17 -12.62 4.73
C GLU A 169 15.74 -11.78 5.93
N GLU A 170 15.07 -10.65 5.69
CA GLU A 170 14.57 -9.74 6.73
C GLU A 170 13.05 -9.72 6.77
N ILE A 171 12.47 -9.41 7.94
CA ILE A 171 11.01 -9.23 8.07
C ILE A 171 10.62 -7.78 7.78
N PRO A 172 9.38 -7.50 7.33
CA PRO A 172 8.87 -6.14 7.25
C PRO A 172 8.94 -5.43 8.60
N SER A 173 9.07 -4.10 8.57
CA SER A 173 9.13 -3.32 9.80
C SER A 173 7.85 -3.54 10.64
N PRO A 174 7.92 -3.44 11.97
CA PRO A 174 6.75 -3.62 12.84
C PRO A 174 5.56 -2.74 12.43
N ARG A 175 5.84 -1.54 11.93
CA ARG A 175 4.82 -0.62 11.45
C ARG A 175 4.09 -1.15 10.21
N MET A 176 4.81 -1.69 9.24
CA MET A 176 4.19 -2.31 8.06
C MET A 176 3.26 -3.46 8.45
N LEU A 177 3.69 -4.29 9.40
CA LEU A 177 2.87 -5.41 9.90
C LEU A 177 1.59 -4.91 10.55
N ILE A 178 1.66 -3.84 11.36
CA ILE A 178 0.49 -3.19 11.96
C ILE A 178 -0.45 -2.62 10.88
N LEU A 179 0.09 -1.92 9.87
CA LEU A 179 -0.71 -1.36 8.77
C LEU A 179 -1.40 -2.44 7.94
N GLY A 180 -0.70 -3.53 7.63
CA GLY A 180 -1.26 -4.69 6.93
C GLY A 180 -2.39 -5.36 7.72
N SER A 181 -2.18 -5.57 9.02
CA SER A 181 -3.21 -6.13 9.91
C SER A 181 -4.43 -5.21 10.03
N ALA A 182 -4.21 -3.91 10.21
CA ALA A 182 -5.28 -2.91 10.27
C ALA A 182 -6.09 -2.84 8.96
N LEU A 183 -5.43 -2.94 7.80
CA LEU A 183 -6.10 -3.00 6.50
C LEU A 183 -6.99 -4.25 6.40
N ILE A 184 -6.49 -5.42 6.79
CA ILE A 184 -7.27 -6.67 6.76
C ILE A 184 -8.48 -6.55 7.70
N LYS A 185 -8.28 -6.05 8.92
CA LYS A 185 -9.37 -5.80 9.87
C LYS A 185 -10.43 -4.87 9.29
N PHE A 186 -10.02 -3.74 8.71
CA PHE A 186 -10.94 -2.83 8.01
C PHE A 186 -11.72 -3.56 6.91
N GLY A 187 -11.06 -4.41 6.12
CA GLY A 187 -11.70 -5.20 5.07
C GLY A 187 -12.75 -6.18 5.61
N ILE A 188 -12.51 -6.80 6.76
CA ILE A 188 -13.47 -7.69 7.43
C ILE A 188 -14.67 -6.88 7.96
N ASP A 189 -14.40 -5.79 8.68
CA ASP A 189 -15.42 -4.94 9.29
C ASP A 189 -16.36 -4.31 8.24
N ASN A 190 -15.88 -4.15 7.00
CA ASN A 190 -16.65 -3.60 5.86
C ASN A 190 -17.10 -4.65 4.83
N HIS A 191 -17.04 -5.95 5.16
CA HIS A 191 -17.48 -7.04 4.28
C HIS A 191 -16.78 -7.13 2.91
N PHE A 192 -15.58 -6.57 2.77
CA PHE A 192 -14.71 -6.80 1.62
C PHE A 192 -13.96 -8.13 1.73
N ILE A 193 -13.60 -8.51 2.94
CA ILE A 193 -12.92 -9.77 3.28
C ILE A 193 -13.86 -10.60 4.17
N SER A 194 -13.96 -11.90 3.92
CA SER A 194 -14.78 -12.80 4.74
C SER A 194 -14.23 -12.88 6.17
N ALA A 195 -15.10 -12.95 7.17
CA ALA A 195 -14.67 -13.19 8.55
C ALA A 195 -13.89 -14.51 8.73
N ASN A 196 -14.11 -15.48 7.83
CA ASN A 196 -13.44 -16.79 7.80
C ASN A 196 -12.37 -16.87 6.70
N TYR A 197 -11.81 -15.73 6.27
CA TYR A 197 -10.79 -15.69 5.23
C TYR A 197 -9.57 -16.55 5.57
N LYS A 198 -8.83 -16.96 4.55
CA LYS A 198 -7.48 -17.53 4.70
C LYS A 198 -6.43 -16.51 4.30
N LEU A 199 -5.44 -16.34 5.18
CA LEU A 199 -4.22 -15.60 4.90
C LEU A 199 -3.19 -16.57 4.31
N ILE A 200 -2.66 -16.25 3.14
CA ILE A 200 -1.66 -17.07 2.45
C ILE A 200 -0.54 -16.21 1.87
N GLY A 201 0.63 -16.79 1.69
CA GLY A 201 1.72 -16.21 0.89
C GLY A 201 1.57 -16.58 -0.59
N HIS A 202 2.01 -15.71 -1.48
CA HIS A 202 1.94 -15.94 -2.93
C HIS A 202 2.52 -17.30 -3.37
N ARG A 203 3.61 -17.75 -2.75
CA ARG A 203 4.26 -19.05 -3.00
C ARG A 203 3.37 -20.27 -2.79
N GLN A 204 2.27 -20.17 -2.03
CA GLN A 204 1.34 -21.29 -1.85
C GLN A 204 0.48 -21.56 -3.09
N VAL A 205 0.35 -20.58 -3.98
CA VAL A 205 -0.52 -20.66 -5.16
C VAL A 205 0.21 -20.51 -6.48
N ARG A 206 1.49 -20.09 -6.45
CA ARG A 206 2.35 -19.90 -7.62
C ARG A 206 3.75 -20.41 -7.32
N ASN A 207 4.47 -20.85 -8.35
CA ASN A 207 5.90 -21.18 -8.25
C ASN A 207 6.73 -19.89 -8.16
N THR A 208 6.94 -19.38 -6.95
CA THR A 208 7.65 -18.14 -6.64
C THR A 208 8.17 -18.19 -5.21
N GLU A 209 9.23 -17.42 -4.91
CA GLU A 209 9.70 -17.21 -3.54
C GLU A 209 8.85 -16.16 -2.79
N CYS A 210 8.04 -15.36 -3.47
CA CYS A 210 7.21 -14.33 -2.85
C CYS A 210 6.29 -14.91 -1.74
N PRO A 211 6.21 -14.32 -0.53
CA PRO A 211 6.65 -12.97 -0.14
C PRO A 211 8.06 -12.89 0.48
N GLY A 212 8.93 -13.87 0.21
CA GLY A 212 10.24 -14.00 0.87
C GLY A 212 10.18 -14.88 2.12
N GLU A 213 11.25 -15.62 2.41
CA GLU A 213 11.27 -16.66 3.45
C GLU A 213 11.05 -16.08 4.86
N ALA A 214 11.75 -15.02 5.23
CA ALA A 214 11.60 -14.38 6.53
C ALA A 214 10.17 -13.90 6.76
N PHE A 215 9.58 -13.18 5.80
CA PHE A 215 8.19 -12.73 5.94
C PHE A 215 7.18 -13.88 5.89
N TYR A 216 7.42 -14.89 5.05
CA TYR A 216 6.59 -16.08 4.98
C TYR A 216 6.52 -16.82 6.34
N ASN A 217 7.62 -16.83 7.09
CA ASN A 217 7.66 -17.41 8.43
C ASN A 217 6.83 -16.61 9.44
N VAL A 218 6.75 -15.28 9.30
CA VAL A 218 5.86 -14.45 10.13
C VAL A 218 4.39 -14.73 9.83
N ILE A 219 3.97 -14.71 8.56
CA ILE A 219 2.54 -14.88 8.22
C ILE A 219 1.99 -16.26 8.60
N LYS A 220 2.84 -17.31 8.66
CA LYS A 220 2.47 -18.64 9.15
C LYS A 220 2.00 -18.66 10.61
N THR A 221 2.35 -17.64 11.39
CA THR A 221 1.97 -17.54 12.80
C THR A 221 0.59 -16.92 13.00
N ALA A 222 -0.01 -16.34 11.95
CA ALA A 222 -1.34 -15.74 12.02
C ALA A 222 -2.43 -16.81 12.25
N SER A 223 -3.45 -16.49 13.05
CA SER A 223 -4.57 -17.39 13.32
C SER A 223 -5.42 -17.70 12.06
N SER A 224 -5.44 -16.78 11.11
CA SER A 224 -6.09 -16.92 9.80
C SER A 224 -5.24 -17.66 8.76
N TRP A 225 -4.02 -18.08 9.12
CA TRP A 225 -3.17 -18.87 8.25
C TRP A 225 -3.90 -20.14 7.80
N GLY A 226 -3.96 -20.36 6.49
CA GLY A 226 -4.56 -21.54 5.89
C GLY A 226 -3.55 -22.28 5.03
N PRO A 227 -3.27 -23.58 5.26
CA PRO A 227 -2.70 -24.39 4.20
C PRO A 227 -3.70 -24.39 3.05
N MET A 228 -3.25 -24.04 1.84
CA MET A 228 -3.98 -24.44 0.65
C MET A 228 -3.82 -25.96 0.58
N ASP A 229 -4.89 -26.71 0.82
CA ASP A 229 -4.90 -28.07 0.34
C ASP A 229 -4.80 -27.98 -1.19
N ASN A 230 -4.15 -28.95 -1.83
CA ASN A 230 -4.09 -28.99 -3.30
C ASN A 230 -5.47 -29.30 -3.92
N SER A 231 -6.57 -29.02 -3.21
CA SER A 231 -7.91 -29.23 -3.71
C SER A 231 -8.20 -28.14 -4.74
N PRO A 232 -8.58 -28.51 -5.97
CA PRO A 232 -9.04 -27.53 -6.95
C PRO A 232 -10.21 -26.73 -6.34
N PRO A 233 -10.34 -25.42 -6.67
CA PRO A 233 -11.47 -24.63 -6.21
C PRO A 233 -12.77 -25.35 -6.63
N PRO A 234 -13.81 -25.34 -5.77
CA PRO A 234 -15.06 -26.03 -6.08
C PRO A 234 -15.56 -25.53 -7.44
N SER A 235 -15.65 -26.46 -8.40
CA SER A 235 -16.32 -26.19 -9.66
C SER A 235 -17.74 -25.75 -9.32
N ASN A 236 -18.17 -24.61 -9.88
CA ASN A 236 -19.55 -24.17 -9.76
C ASN A 236 -20.46 -25.34 -10.13
N VAL A 237 -21.17 -25.89 -9.14
CA VAL A 237 -22.27 -26.80 -9.37
C VAL A 237 -23.38 -25.96 -9.98
N THR A 238 -23.35 -25.79 -11.30
CA THR A 238 -24.56 -25.48 -12.05
C THR A 238 -25.41 -26.74 -12.01
N GLY A 239 -26.24 -26.83 -10.98
CA GLY A 239 -27.38 -27.73 -11.00
C GLY A 239 -28.34 -27.28 -12.09
N ASN A 240 -28.58 -28.17 -13.05
CA ASN A 240 -29.89 -28.36 -13.68
C ASN A 240 -29.86 -29.78 -14.30
N GLN A 241 -30.37 -30.80 -13.62
CA GLN A 241 -31.77 -31.27 -13.68
C GLN A 241 -32.25 -31.57 -15.11
N GLY A 242 -32.34 -32.87 -15.40
CA GLY A 242 -33.54 -33.46 -16.00
C GLY A 242 -33.52 -33.79 -17.49
N GLY A 243 -33.78 -35.08 -17.80
CA GLY A 243 -34.76 -35.41 -18.83
C GLY A 243 -34.30 -36.35 -19.93
N SER A 244 -34.72 -37.63 -19.76
CA SER A 244 -34.93 -38.69 -20.76
C SER A 244 -33.72 -39.44 -21.32
#